data_AF-A0A8T5HE51-F1
#
_entry.id   AF-A0A8T5HE51-F1
#
_cell.length_a   1.000
_cell.length_b   1.000
_cell.length_c   1.000
_cell.angle_alpha   90.00
_cell.angle_beta   90.00
_cell.angle_gamma   90.00
#
_symmetry.space_group_name_H-M   'P 1'
#
loop_
_entity.id
_entity.type
_entity.pdbx_description
1 polymer ?
#
loop_
_entity_poly.entity_id
_entity_poly.type
_entity_poly.pdbx_seq_one_letter_code
_entity_poly.pdbx_strand_id
1 'polypeptide(L)' 'MHRVICDECGKSCEVPFKPTSSKPIYCSNCFKKDGKDGKVDNSKAFKEIHEKLDKIMEALNIE' A
#
# COMPACT_ATOMS: atom_id res chain seq x y z
N MET A 1 -20.13 16.66 2.66
CA MET A 1 -19.54 15.68 1.72
C MET A 1 -19.97 16.07 0.32
N HIS A 2 -19.07 16.08 -0.66
CA HIS A 2 -19.38 16.37 -2.07
C HIS A 2 -19.22 15.11 -2.91
N ARG A 3 -20.27 14.74 -3.65
CA ARG A 3 -20.24 13.59 -4.57
C ARG A 3 -19.53 13.97 -5.86
N VAL A 4 -18.54 13.17 -6.25
CA VAL A 4 -17.64 13.41 -7.39
C VAL A 4 -17.31 12.09 -8.08
N ILE A 5 -16.79 12.16 -9.31
CA ILE A 5 -16.26 11.01 -10.04
C ILE A 5 -14.73 11.07 -9.96
N CYS A 6 -14.10 9.95 -9.64
CA CYS A 6 -12.64 9.83 -9.61
C CYS A 6 -12.07 9.94 -11.04
N ASP A 7 -11.09 10.81 -11.22
CA ASP A 7 -10.43 11.06 -12.52
C ASP A 7 -9.56 9.87 -12.97
N GLU A 8 -9.03 9.08 -12.03
CA GLU A 8 -8.21 7.90 -12.34
C GLU A 8 -9.04 6.66 -12.69
N CYS A 9 -10.09 6.36 -11.92
CA CYS A 9 -10.82 5.09 -12.03
C CYS A 9 -12.29 5.22 -12.45
N GLY A 10 -12.81 6.43 -12.63
CA GLY A 10 -14.19 6.68 -13.08
C GLY A 10 -15.29 6.31 -12.09
N LYS A 11 -14.95 5.92 -10.85
CA LYS A 11 -15.93 5.55 -9.83
C LYS A 11 -16.44 6.76 -9.07
N SER A 12 -17.71 6.73 -8.65
CA SER A 12 -18.26 7.77 -7.77
C SER A 12 -17.71 7.64 -6.35
N CYS A 13 -17.24 8.74 -5.78
CA CYS A 13 -16.79 8.84 -4.40
C CYS A 13 -17.28 10.14 -3.74
N GLU A 14 -17.09 10.25 -2.43
CA GLU A 14 -17.41 11.43 -1.65
C GLU A 14 -16.12 12.04 -1.10
N VAL A 15 -16.00 13.37 -1.21
CA VAL A 15 -14.85 14.11 -0.70
C VAL A 15 -15.30 15.14 0.36
N PRO A 16 -14.47 15.43 1.38
CA PRO A 16 -14.79 16.40 2.43
C PRO A 16 -14.53 17.85 2.03
N PHE A 17 -13.96 18.10 0.84
CA PHE A 17 -13.62 19.42 0.32
C PHE A 17 -14.45 19.77 -0.92
N LYS A 18 -14.57 21.06 -1.23
CA LYS A 18 -15.24 21.52 -2.44
C LYS A 18 -14.37 21.22 -3.67
N PRO A 19 -14.84 20.43 -4.64
CA PRO A 19 -14.08 20.13 -5.85
C PRO A 19 -13.85 21.42 -6.68
N THR A 20 -12.65 21.57 -7.25
CA THR A 20 -12.29 22.67 -8.14
C THR A 20 -11.87 22.11 -9.51
N SER A 21 -12.16 22.83 -10.59
CA SER A 21 -11.85 22.37 -11.95
C SER A 21 -10.35 22.38 -12.28
N SER A 22 -9.52 22.97 -11.41
CA SER A 22 -8.09 23.14 -11.66
C SER A 22 -7.24 21.94 -11.24
N LYS A 23 -7.78 21.03 -10.42
CA LYS A 23 -7.05 19.87 -9.89
C LYS A 23 -7.86 18.58 -10.08
N PRO A 24 -7.23 17.47 -10.47
CA PRO A 24 -7.90 16.19 -10.59
C PRO A 24 -8.34 15.69 -9.21
N ILE A 25 -9.46 14.97 -9.18
CA ILE A 25 -10.06 14.46 -7.95
C ILE A 25 -9.89 12.95 -7.94
N TYR A 26 -9.30 12.43 -6.87
CA TYR A 26 -9.03 11.01 -6.71
C TYR A 26 -9.82 10.41 -5.55
N CYS A 27 -10.31 9.19 -5.72
CA CYS A 27 -10.88 8.43 -4.61
C CYS A 27 -9.75 7.99 -3.65
N SER A 28 -10.11 7.59 -2.43
CA SER A 28 -9.12 7.20 -1.41
C SER A 28 -8.20 6.05 -1.83
N ASN A 29 -8.63 5.20 -2.76
CA ASN A 29 -7.81 4.11 -3.28
C ASN A 29 -6.76 4.63 -4.28
N CYS A 30 -7.18 5.41 -5.26
CA CYS A 30 -6.31 6.04 -6.26
C CYS A 30 -5.31 7.00 -5.61
N PHE A 31 -5.76 7.80 -4.64
CA PHE A 31 -4.87 8.71 -3.89
C PHE A 31 -3.77 7.97 -3.12
N LYS A 32 -4.09 6.81 -2.52
CA LYS A 32 -3.10 5.95 -1.86
C LYS A 32 -2.14 5.27 -2.82
N LYS A 33 -2.49 5.16 -4.11
CA LYS A 33 -1.67 4.53 -5.13
C LYS A 33 -0.65 5.50 -5.73
N ASP A 34 -1.02 6.78 -5.84
CA ASP A 34 -0.11 7.86 -6.28
C ASP A 34 0.80 8.36 -5.14
N GLY A 35 0.36 8.19 -3.89
CA GLY A 35 1.26 8.19 -2.75
C GLY A 35 2.30 7.10 -2.96
N LYS A 36 3.55 7.50 -3.20
CA LYS A 36 4.74 6.63 -3.14
C LYS A 36 4.93 6.12 -1.71
N ASP A 37 3.97 5.37 -1.20
CA ASP A 37 4.21 4.36 -0.20
C ASP A 37 5.07 3.30 -0.89
N GLY A 38 6.37 3.58 -0.97
CA GLY A 38 7.39 2.56 -1.12
C GLY A 38 7.30 1.64 0.08
N LYS A 39 6.26 0.79 0.12
CA LYS A 39 6.36 -0.49 0.81
C LYS A 39 7.45 -1.22 0.06
N VAL A 40 8.69 -1.05 0.52
CA VAL A 40 9.75 -1.99 0.21
C VAL A 40 9.26 -3.30 0.82
N ASP A 41 8.68 -4.15 -0.02
CA ASP A 41 8.26 -5.51 0.33
C ASP A 41 9.50 -6.31 0.76
N ASN A 42 9.93 -6.11 2.01
CA ASN A 42 10.96 -6.91 2.67
C ASN A 42 10.48 -8.33 2.98
N SER A 43 9.22 -8.63 2.65
CA SER A 43 8.57 -9.93 2.77
C SER A 43 9.40 -11.06 2.17
N LYS A 44 10.21 -10.80 1.13
CA LYS A 44 11.09 -11.80 0.52
C LYS A 44 12.44 -11.90 1.26
N ALA A 45 13.06 -10.76 1.58
CA ALA A 45 14.32 -10.72 2.31
C ALA A 45 14.21 -11.31 3.74
N PHE A 46 13.08 -11.08 4.41
CA PHE A 46 12.84 -11.59 5.76
C PHE A 46 12.55 -13.09 5.80
N LYS A 47 11.95 -13.66 4.73
CA LYS A 47 11.70 -15.10 4.60
C LYS A 47 12.99 -15.91 4.53
N GLU A 48 13.94 -15.48 3.69
CA GLU A 48 15.22 -16.17 3.53
C GLU A 48 16.07 -16.16 4.81
N ILE A 49 15.95 -15.12 5.63
CA ILE A 49 16.61 -15.05 6.94
C ILE A 49 16.00 -16.07 7.91
N HIS A 50 14.67 -16.17 7.96
CA HIS A 50 13.96 -17.11 8.83
C HIS A 50 14.31 -18.57 8.51
N GLU A 51 14.36 -18.93 7.23
CA GLU A 51 14.74 -20.29 6.81
C GLU A 51 16.19 -20.64 7.18
N LYS A 52 17.10 -19.66 7.20
CA LYS A 52 18.48 -19.86 7.65
C LYS A 52 18.58 -20.01 9.17
N LEU A 53 17.78 -19.25 9.92
CA LEU A 53 17.70 -19.38 11.39
C LEU A 53 17.24 -20.78 11.80
N ASP A 54 16.23 -21.32 11.11
CA ASP A 54 15.68 -22.66 11.36
C ASP A 54 16.75 -23.76 11.22
N LYS A 55 17.51 -23.72 10.11
CA LYS A 55 18.62 -24.65 9.85
C LYS A 55 19.76 -24.55 10.87
N ILE A 56 19.99 -23.36 11.42
CA ILE A 56 21.01 -23.15 12.45
C ILE A 56 20.54 -23.70 13.80
N MET A 57 19.26 -23.52 14.16
CA MET A 57 18.70 -24.09 15.39
C MET A 57 18.72 -25.62 15.34
N GLU A 58 18.39 -26.21 14.19
CA GLU A 58 18.51 -27.65 13.94
C GLU A 58 19.97 -28.13 14.06
N ALA A 59 20.91 -27.44 13.43
CA ALA A 59 22.33 -27.83 13.44
C ALA A 59 23.02 -27.67 14.80
N LEU A 60 22.51 -26.77 15.65
CA LEU A 60 23.02 -26.55 17.01
C LEU A 60 22.25 -27.37 18.06
N ASN A 61 21.20 -28.11 17.67
CA ASN A 61 20.32 -28.90 18.54
C ASN A 61 19.80 -28.08 19.75
N ILE A 62 19.48 -26.81 19.48
CA ILE A 62 18.88 -25.89 20.45
C ILE A 62 17.38 -25.96 20.22
N GLU A 63 16.69 -26.77 21.01
CA GLU A 63 15.21 -26.82 21.07
C GLU A 63 14.64 -25.56 21.75
#